data_AF-A0A2U1ASY4-F1
#
_entry.id   AF-A0A2U1ASY4-F1
#
_cell.length_a   1.000
_cell.length_b   1.000
_cell.length_c   1.000
_cell.angle_alpha   90.00
_cell.angle_beta   90.00
_cell.angle_gamma   90.00
#
_symmetry.space_group_name_H-M   'P 1'
#
loop_
_entity.id
_entity.type
_entity.pdbx_description
1 polymer ?
#
loop_
_entity_poly.entity_id
_entity_poly.type
_entity_poly.pdbx_seq_one_letter_code
_entity_poly.pdbx_strand_id
1 'polypeptide(L)'
;MNILTAKWPFYVSGPLLALLLAGSLCLFGDPVGLTAAMTAMTEYCDSAVAGQSLPDAPAMDWQLAMLFGLFFGALIAAASGGNFKLEFFDEESGSFTVKTLRTVLGGVAGGFLVMLGVQLAGDTVWGQWGSAIQLSSGAWIFLVGMVLTGSTLAILLERRGESGGGKTAAPAKGGKRRKK
;
A
#
# COMPACT_ATOMS: atom_id res chain seq x y z
N MET A 1 6.97 -21.41 -2.78
CA MET A 1 5.58 -21.43 -2.28
C MET A 1 4.70 -22.01 -3.38
N ASN A 2 3.88 -23.02 -3.09
CA ASN A 2 2.91 -23.54 -4.07
C ASN A 2 1.75 -22.54 -4.22
N ILE A 3 1.73 -21.82 -5.34
CA ILE A 3 0.71 -20.81 -5.69
C ILE A 3 -0.72 -21.40 -5.73
N LEU A 4 -0.84 -22.71 -5.96
CA LEU A 4 -2.12 -23.41 -6.10
C LEU A 4 -2.75 -23.88 -4.79
N THR A 5 -1.95 -24.03 -3.72
CA THR A 5 -2.39 -24.56 -2.41
C THR A 5 -2.22 -23.55 -1.28
N ALA A 6 -2.03 -22.27 -1.60
CA ALA A 6 -2.02 -21.21 -0.60
C ALA A 6 -3.40 -21.13 0.10
N LYS A 7 -3.43 -20.66 1.35
CA LYS A 7 -4.66 -20.47 2.14
C LYS A 7 -5.70 -19.59 1.41
N TRP A 8 -5.22 -18.68 0.56
CA TRP A 8 -6.00 -17.88 -0.37
C TRP A 8 -5.37 -17.98 -1.77
N PRO A 9 -5.78 -18.96 -2.59
CA PRO A 9 -5.23 -19.12 -3.92
C PRO A 9 -5.77 -18.06 -4.88
N PHE A 10 -4.98 -17.72 -5.91
CA PHE A 10 -5.29 -16.61 -6.83
C PHE A 10 -6.64 -16.75 -7.54
N TYR A 11 -7.05 -17.99 -7.81
CA TYR A 11 -8.32 -18.30 -8.48
C TYR A 11 -9.53 -18.14 -7.55
N VAL A 12 -9.32 -17.97 -6.24
CA VAL A 12 -10.39 -17.61 -5.28
C VAL A 12 -10.35 -16.11 -5.00
N SER A 13 -9.18 -15.57 -4.67
CA SER A 13 -9.04 -14.15 -4.33
C SER A 13 -9.33 -13.21 -5.50
N GLY A 14 -8.88 -13.57 -6.72
CA GLY A 14 -9.10 -12.78 -7.92
C GLY A 14 -10.58 -12.58 -8.25
N PRO A 15 -11.38 -13.65 -8.39
CA PRO A 15 -12.82 -13.53 -8.64
C PRO A 15 -13.58 -12.83 -7.51
N LEU A 16 -13.23 -13.08 -6.24
CA LEU A 16 -13.86 -12.38 -5.10
C LEU A 16 -13.61 -10.87 -5.16
N LEU A 17 -12.40 -10.46 -5.51
CA LEU A 17 -12.05 -9.05 -5.68
C LEU A 17 -12.78 -8.45 -6.89
N ALA A 18 -12.87 -9.17 -8.00
CA ALA A 18 -13.63 -8.73 -9.17
C ALA A 18 -15.14 -8.57 -8.84
N LEU A 19 -15.71 -9.49 -8.06
CA LEU A 19 -17.08 -9.40 -7.58
C LEU A 19 -17.28 -8.23 -6.63
N LEU A 20 -16.30 -7.90 -5.79
CA LEU A 20 -16.36 -6.71 -4.94
C LEU A 20 -16.39 -5.43 -5.79
N LEU A 21 -15.50 -5.31 -6.78
CA LEU A 21 -15.42 -4.15 -7.68
C LEU A 21 -16.67 -4.02 -8.57
N ALA A 22 -17.15 -5.12 -9.13
CA ALA A 22 -18.37 -5.14 -9.93
C ALA A 22 -19.61 -4.89 -9.06
N GLY A 23 -19.62 -5.46 -7.85
CA GLY A 23 -20.69 -5.29 -6.86
C GLY A 23 -20.81 -3.85 -6.39
N SER A 24 -19.70 -3.16 -6.13
CA SER A 24 -19.74 -1.74 -5.75
C SER A 24 -20.33 -0.89 -6.87
N LEU A 25 -19.93 -1.13 -8.11
CA LEU A 25 -20.47 -0.44 -9.29
C LEU A 25 -21.97 -0.71 -9.47
N CYS A 26 -22.39 -1.96 -9.30
CA CYS A 26 -23.78 -2.34 -9.50
C CYS A 26 -24.71 -1.80 -8.39
N LEU A 27 -24.23 -1.71 -7.15
CA LEU A 27 -25.04 -1.31 -6.00
C LEU A 27 -25.06 0.21 -5.79
N PHE A 28 -23.94 0.89 -6.06
CA PHE A 28 -23.76 2.30 -5.72
C PHE A 28 -23.57 3.20 -6.95
N GLY A 29 -23.47 2.63 -8.15
CA GLY A 29 -23.31 3.38 -9.39
C GLY A 29 -21.90 3.95 -9.62
N ASP A 30 -21.00 3.82 -8.64
CA ASP A 30 -19.66 4.40 -8.66
C ASP A 30 -18.55 3.34 -8.50
N PRO A 31 -17.38 3.52 -9.16
CA PRO A 31 -16.22 2.66 -8.95
C PRO A 31 -15.68 2.81 -7.52
N VAL A 32 -14.92 1.81 -7.07
CA VAL A 32 -14.27 1.85 -5.74
C VAL A 32 -13.18 2.94 -5.73
N GLY A 33 -13.54 4.14 -5.30
CA GLY A 33 -12.61 5.24 -5.05
C GLY A 33 -12.42 5.47 -3.55
N LEU A 34 -11.20 5.81 -3.13
CA LEU A 34 -10.89 6.21 -1.76
C LEU A 34 -10.46 7.68 -1.67
N THR A 35 -10.23 8.35 -2.80
CA THR A 35 -9.64 9.69 -2.83
C THR A 35 -10.55 10.73 -2.20
N ALA A 36 -11.86 10.71 -2.52
CA ALA A 36 -12.79 11.69 -1.94
C ALA A 36 -12.98 11.44 -0.43
N ALA A 37 -13.06 10.18 -0.01
CA ALA A 37 -13.12 9.81 1.41
C ALA A 37 -11.89 10.29 2.21
N MET A 38 -10.68 10.09 1.67
CA MET A 38 -9.43 10.55 2.28
C MET A 38 -9.36 12.09 2.34
N THR A 39 -9.86 12.77 1.30
CA THR A 39 -9.90 14.24 1.24
C THR A 39 -10.90 14.80 2.25
N ALA A 40 -12.11 14.24 2.32
CA ALA A 40 -13.14 14.62 3.30
C ALA A 40 -12.66 14.41 4.75
N MET A 41 -11.93 13.33 5.03
CA MET A 41 -11.30 13.12 6.34
C MET A 41 -10.24 14.17 6.65
N THR A 42 -9.46 14.58 5.65
CA THR A 42 -8.43 15.62 5.82
C THR A 42 -9.07 16.98 6.08
N GLU A 43 -10.11 17.35 5.33
CA GLU A 43 -10.88 18.60 5.52
C GLU A 43 -11.56 18.64 6.90
N TYR A 44 -12.11 17.52 7.36
CA TYR A 44 -12.65 17.41 8.71
C TYR A 44 -11.57 17.62 9.78
N CYS A 45 -10.40 17.01 9.62
CA CYS A 45 -9.28 17.19 10.55
C CYS A 45 -8.77 18.64 10.54
N ASP A 46 -8.64 19.26 9.37
CA ASP A 46 -8.20 20.65 9.22
C ASP A 46 -9.19 21.60 9.90
N SER A 47 -10.50 21.39 9.68
CA SER A 47 -11.57 22.16 10.30
C SER A 47 -11.60 22.00 11.83
N ALA A 48 -11.34 20.80 12.35
CA ALA A 48 -11.25 20.55 13.79
C ALA A 48 -10.05 21.23 14.45
N VAL A 49 -8.91 21.28 13.75
CA VAL A 49 -7.69 21.96 14.22
C VAL A 49 -7.83 23.48 14.13
N ALA A 50 -8.39 24.00 13.05
CA ALA A 50 -8.56 25.44 12.83
C ALA A 50 -9.69 26.04 13.70
N GLY A 51 -10.77 25.30 13.92
CA GLY A 51 -11.99 25.79 14.56
C GLY A 51 -12.04 25.74 16.08
N GLN A 52 -11.02 25.15 16.76
CA GLN A 52 -11.02 24.86 18.21
C GLN A 52 -12.32 24.22 18.75
N SER A 53 -13.14 23.64 17.88
CA SER A 53 -14.43 23.03 18.15
C SER A 53 -14.58 21.83 17.22
N LEU A 54 -15.31 20.80 17.63
CA LEU A 54 -15.56 19.66 16.73
C LEU A 54 -16.56 20.12 15.66
N PRO A 55 -16.15 20.21 14.38
CA PRO A 55 -17.09 20.43 13.29
C PRO A 55 -18.04 19.23 13.19
N ASP A 56 -19.16 19.42 12.51
CA ASP A 56 -20.05 18.30 12.19
C ASP A 56 -19.27 17.24 11.41
N ALA A 57 -19.49 15.97 11.76
CA ALA A 57 -18.85 14.85 11.09
C ALA A 57 -19.14 14.93 9.57
N PRO A 58 -18.16 14.58 8.72
CA PRO A 58 -18.36 14.65 7.29
C PRO A 58 -19.52 13.74 6.90
N ALA A 59 -20.33 14.19 5.96
CA ALA A 59 -21.47 13.43 5.47
C ALA A 59 -20.99 12.03 5.08
N MET A 60 -21.66 11.00 5.61
CA MET A 60 -21.27 9.62 5.38
C MET A 60 -21.66 9.20 3.97
N ASP A 61 -20.79 9.51 3.03
CA ASP A 61 -20.85 9.01 1.67
C ASP A 61 -20.37 7.54 1.61
N TRP A 62 -20.79 6.82 0.57
CA TRP A 62 -20.40 5.43 0.34
C TRP A 62 -18.89 5.25 0.30
N GLN A 63 -18.13 6.18 -0.29
CA GLN A 63 -16.67 6.10 -0.29
C GLN A 63 -16.08 6.17 1.13
N LEU A 64 -16.68 6.98 2.01
CA LEU A 64 -16.26 7.08 3.40
C LEU A 64 -16.61 5.80 4.17
N ALA A 65 -17.79 5.24 3.92
CA ALA A 65 -18.17 3.93 4.46
C ALA A 65 -17.23 2.81 4.00
N MET A 66 -16.78 2.84 2.74
CA MET A 66 -15.79 1.92 2.19
C MET A 66 -14.41 2.08 2.82
N LEU A 67 -13.98 3.32 3.08
CA LEU A 67 -12.71 3.58 3.77
C LEU A 67 -12.72 2.98 5.20
N PHE A 68 -13.77 3.22 5.96
CA PHE A 68 -13.93 2.62 7.29
C PHE A 68 -14.10 1.10 7.22
N GLY A 69 -14.88 0.60 6.25
CA GLY A 69 -15.07 -0.82 6.01
C GLY A 69 -13.76 -1.54 5.69
N LEU A 70 -12.88 -0.92 4.90
CA LEU A 70 -11.55 -1.45 4.61
C LEU A 70 -10.68 -1.48 5.87
N PHE A 71 -10.68 -0.41 6.67
CA PHE A 71 -9.92 -0.33 7.90
C PHE A 71 -10.36 -1.40 8.92
N PHE A 72 -11.66 -1.45 9.25
CA PHE A 72 -12.18 -2.42 10.21
C PHE A 72 -12.17 -3.85 9.65
N GLY A 73 -12.43 -4.03 8.36
CA GLY A 73 -12.36 -5.33 7.70
C GLY A 73 -10.95 -5.91 7.75
N ALA A 74 -9.92 -5.10 7.45
CA ALA A 74 -8.52 -5.49 7.58
C ALA A 74 -8.15 -5.81 9.03
N LEU A 75 -8.64 -5.02 9.99
CA LEU A 75 -8.40 -5.25 11.42
C LEU A 75 -9.00 -6.59 11.89
N ILE A 76 -10.25 -6.87 11.54
CA ILE A 76 -10.93 -8.13 11.86
C ILE A 76 -10.23 -9.31 11.19
N ALA A 77 -9.82 -9.17 9.92
CA ALA A 77 -9.08 -10.20 9.20
C ALA A 77 -7.71 -10.47 9.85
N ALA A 78 -6.99 -9.44 10.29
CA ALA A 78 -5.71 -9.58 10.99
C ALA A 78 -5.88 -10.25 12.36
N ALA A 79 -6.90 -9.85 13.12
CA ALA A 79 -7.20 -10.41 14.43
C ALA A 79 -7.64 -11.89 14.35
N SER A 80 -8.58 -12.20 13.46
CA SER A 80 -9.06 -13.59 13.24
C SER A 80 -7.99 -14.49 12.59
N GLY A 81 -7.10 -13.90 11.79
CA GLY A 81 -5.99 -14.59 11.15
C GLY A 81 -4.82 -14.89 12.09
N GLY A 82 -4.82 -14.35 13.32
CA GLY A 82 -3.70 -14.46 14.27
C GLY A 82 -2.43 -13.73 13.84
N ASN A 83 -2.52 -12.85 12.82
CA ASN A 83 -1.39 -12.08 12.29
C ASN A 83 -1.41 -10.62 12.78
N PHE A 84 -2.26 -10.30 13.74
CA PHE A 84 -2.29 -8.97 14.34
C PHE A 84 -1.00 -8.75 15.15
N LYS A 85 -0.08 -8.01 14.56
CA LYS A 85 1.16 -7.57 15.20
C LYS A 85 1.23 -6.06 15.12
N LEU A 86 1.36 -5.43 16.28
CA LEU A 86 1.67 -4.02 16.38
C LEU A 86 3.18 -3.84 16.27
N GLU A 87 3.68 -3.83 15.04
CA GLU A 87 5.07 -3.54 14.73
C GLU A 87 5.24 -2.03 14.62
N PHE A 88 5.72 -1.40 15.70
CA PHE A 88 6.03 0.03 15.69
C PHE A 88 7.47 0.31 15.21
N PHE A 89 8.36 -0.71 15.15
CA PHE A 89 9.79 -0.53 14.86
C PHE A 89 10.44 -1.75 14.19
N ASP A 90 11.43 -1.48 13.34
CA ASP A 90 12.34 -2.45 12.74
C ASP A 90 13.46 -2.79 13.76
N GLU A 91 13.47 -4.04 14.23
CA GLU A 91 14.33 -4.54 15.31
C GLU A 91 15.73 -4.88 14.79
N GLU A 92 16.42 -3.88 14.25
CA GLU A 92 17.80 -4.02 13.80
C GLU A 92 18.72 -3.10 14.63
N SER A 93 19.95 -3.53 14.87
CA SER A 93 20.92 -2.94 15.81
C SER A 93 21.43 -1.55 15.40
N GLY A 94 20.80 -0.47 15.85
CA GLY A 94 21.31 0.91 15.71
C GLY A 94 20.52 1.93 16.53
N SER A 95 21.11 3.11 16.77
CA SER A 95 20.57 4.17 17.64
C SER A 95 19.10 4.49 17.35
N PHE A 96 18.25 4.26 18.35
CA PHE A 96 16.78 4.33 18.33
C PHE A 96 16.25 5.66 17.74
N THR A 97 16.92 6.77 18.02
CA THR A 97 16.49 8.12 17.59
C THR A 97 16.62 8.34 16.09
N VAL A 98 17.73 7.89 15.47
CA VAL A 98 17.98 8.11 14.05
C VAL A 98 17.06 7.22 13.20
N LYS A 99 16.75 6.00 13.67
CA LYS A 99 15.83 5.07 13.00
C LYS A 99 14.39 5.55 13.07
N THR A 100 13.93 5.93 14.27
CA THR A 100 12.57 6.47 14.47
C THR A 100 12.36 7.68 13.58
N LEU A 101 13.32 8.61 13.55
CA LEU A 101 13.22 9.79 12.71
C LEU A 101 13.18 9.42 11.21
N ARG A 102 14.00 8.46 10.76
CA ARG A 102 14.01 8.02 9.36
C ARG A 102 12.73 7.30 8.96
N THR A 103 12.16 6.47 9.81
CA THR A 103 10.90 5.77 9.55
C THR A 103 9.72 6.74 9.55
N VAL A 104 9.66 7.66 10.52
CA VAL A 104 8.61 8.68 10.57
C VAL A 104 8.72 9.63 9.39
N LEU A 105 9.91 10.17 9.09
CA LEU A 105 10.10 11.04 7.93
C LEU A 105 9.87 10.28 6.62
N GLY A 106 10.29 9.03 6.53
CA GLY A 106 10.06 8.17 5.37
C GLY A 106 8.58 7.87 5.16
N GLY A 107 7.83 7.62 6.24
CA GLY A 107 6.39 7.41 6.21
C GLY A 107 5.63 8.68 5.85
N VAL A 108 5.98 9.83 6.43
CA VAL A 108 5.36 11.12 6.13
C VAL A 108 5.66 11.56 4.70
N ALA A 109 6.94 11.54 4.30
CA ALA A 109 7.32 11.90 2.94
C ALA A 109 6.77 10.92 1.90
N GLY A 110 6.76 9.63 2.21
CA GLY A 110 6.17 8.59 1.37
C GLY A 110 4.65 8.76 1.22
N GLY A 111 3.94 8.97 2.33
CA GLY A 111 2.50 9.23 2.33
C GLY A 111 2.14 10.50 1.56
N PHE A 112 2.90 11.58 1.76
CA PHE A 112 2.75 12.82 0.98
C PHE A 112 2.97 12.58 -0.52
N LEU A 113 4.04 11.87 -0.90
CA LEU A 113 4.33 11.57 -2.30
C LEU A 113 3.25 10.68 -2.94
N VAL A 114 2.73 9.70 -2.19
CA VAL A 114 1.62 8.83 -2.62
C VAL A 114 0.36 9.66 -2.82
N MET A 115 0.02 10.53 -1.87
CA MET A 115 -1.18 11.38 -1.98
C MET A 115 -1.06 12.35 -3.16
N LEU A 116 0.11 12.96 -3.36
CA LEU A 116 0.36 13.77 -4.56
C LEU A 116 0.19 12.96 -5.85
N GLY A 117 0.70 11.73 -5.88
CA GLY A 117 0.53 10.83 -7.02
C GLY A 117 -0.94 10.51 -7.29
N VAL A 118 -1.73 10.25 -6.25
CA VAL A 118 -3.17 10.01 -6.34
C VAL A 118 -3.90 11.24 -6.89
N GLN A 119 -3.58 12.45 -6.41
CA GLN A 119 -4.19 13.69 -6.92
C GLN A 119 -3.83 13.95 -8.38
N LEU A 120 -2.61 13.62 -8.82
CA LEU A 120 -2.20 13.75 -10.23
C LEU A 120 -2.83 12.67 -11.12
N ALA A 121 -3.03 11.46 -10.61
CA ALA A 121 -3.67 10.36 -11.33
C ALA A 121 -5.20 10.49 -11.38
N GLY A 122 -5.79 11.29 -10.49
CA GLY A 122 -7.23 11.53 -10.35
C GLY A 122 -7.93 10.54 -9.42
N ASP A 123 -7.35 9.37 -9.14
CA ASP A 123 -7.85 8.46 -8.10
C ASP A 123 -6.76 7.48 -7.62
N THR A 124 -7.05 6.74 -6.57
CA THR A 124 -6.25 5.63 -6.06
C THR A 124 -6.16 4.46 -7.03
N VAL A 125 -5.18 3.58 -6.80
CA VAL A 125 -4.97 2.36 -7.60
C VAL A 125 -6.25 1.53 -7.73
N TRP A 126 -7.05 1.45 -6.67
CA TRP A 126 -8.32 0.71 -6.67
C TRP A 126 -9.37 1.37 -7.57
N GLY A 127 -9.47 2.70 -7.56
CA GLY A 127 -10.36 3.46 -8.44
C GLY A 127 -9.96 3.31 -9.90
N GLN A 128 -8.66 3.44 -10.19
CA GLN A 128 -8.12 3.24 -11.53
C GLN A 128 -8.33 1.79 -12.02
N TRP A 129 -8.24 0.80 -11.14
CA TRP A 129 -8.59 -0.59 -11.48
C TRP A 129 -10.09 -0.74 -11.83
N GLY A 130 -10.98 -0.12 -11.06
CA GLY A 130 -12.41 -0.08 -11.36
C GLY A 130 -12.70 0.55 -12.73
N SER A 131 -12.05 1.68 -13.04
CA SER A 131 -12.15 2.35 -14.33
C SER A 131 -11.54 1.54 -15.49
N ALA A 132 -10.48 0.76 -15.24
CA ALA A 132 -9.86 -0.10 -16.26
C ALA A 132 -10.81 -1.23 -16.71
N ILE A 133 -11.61 -1.79 -15.80
CA ILE A 133 -12.63 -2.80 -16.11
C ILE A 133 -13.69 -2.23 -17.06
N GLN A 134 -13.98 -0.93 -16.96
CA GLN A 134 -14.90 -0.21 -17.85
C GLN A 134 -14.26 0.18 -19.21
N LEU A 135 -13.06 -0.33 -19.52
CA LEU A 135 -12.29 0.02 -20.72
C LEU A 135 -11.84 1.49 -20.81
N SER A 136 -11.70 2.19 -19.68
CA SER A 136 -11.13 3.55 -19.68
C SER A 136 -9.66 3.55 -20.14
N SER A 137 -9.36 4.25 -21.24
CA SER A 137 -8.02 4.33 -21.80
C SER A 137 -7.01 4.97 -20.85
N GLY A 138 -7.43 5.99 -20.09
CA GLY A 138 -6.59 6.67 -19.09
C GLY A 138 -6.17 5.73 -17.96
N ALA A 139 -7.09 4.90 -17.48
CA ALA A 139 -6.82 3.93 -16.42
C ALA A 139 -5.81 2.87 -16.86
N TRP A 140 -5.90 2.37 -18.10
CA TRP A 140 -4.92 1.43 -18.64
C TRP A 140 -3.52 2.04 -18.77
N ILE A 141 -3.41 3.30 -19.22
CA ILE A 141 -2.13 4.01 -19.28
C ILE A 141 -1.54 4.15 -17.87
N PHE A 142 -2.36 4.52 -16.88
CA PHE A 142 -1.95 4.59 -15.49
C PHE A 142 -1.43 3.25 -14.96
N LEU A 143 -2.17 2.16 -15.15
CA LEU A 143 -1.78 0.83 -14.67
C LEU A 143 -0.47 0.35 -15.29
N VAL A 144 -0.29 0.55 -16.60
CA VAL A 144 0.98 0.22 -17.27
C VAL A 144 2.12 1.05 -16.71
N GLY A 145 1.93 2.37 -16.56
CA GLY A 145 2.94 3.27 -15.99
C GLY A 145 3.31 2.92 -14.55
N MET A 146 2.32 2.55 -13.73
CA MET A 146 2.53 2.10 -12.36
C MET A 146 3.35 0.81 -12.31
N VAL A 147 3.01 -0.19 -13.13
CA VAL A 147 3.72 -1.48 -13.17
C VAL A 147 5.16 -1.28 -13.64
N LEU A 148 5.39 -0.49 -14.68
CA LEU A 148 6.73 -0.22 -15.21
C LEU A 148 7.60 0.54 -14.21
N THR A 149 7.06 1.61 -13.63
CA THR A 149 7.77 2.43 -12.63
C THR A 149 8.04 1.62 -11.36
N GLY A 150 7.05 0.88 -10.86
CA GLY A 150 7.16 0.03 -9.68
C GLY A 150 8.20 -1.07 -9.86
N SER A 151 8.20 -1.74 -11.01
CA SER A 151 9.20 -2.77 -11.35
C SER A 151 10.60 -2.18 -11.44
N THR A 152 10.73 -1.01 -12.08
CA THR A 152 12.03 -0.32 -12.21
C THR A 152 12.58 0.10 -10.85
N LEU A 153 11.72 0.65 -9.98
CA LEU A 153 12.10 1.07 -8.64
C LEU A 153 12.49 -0.12 -7.77
N ALA A 154 11.77 -1.24 -7.85
CA ALA A 154 12.10 -2.48 -7.15
C ALA A 154 13.51 -2.97 -7.53
N ILE A 155 13.81 -3.04 -8.83
CA ILE A 155 15.13 -3.45 -9.33
C ILE A 155 16.23 -2.48 -8.88
N LEU A 156 15.97 -1.16 -8.90
CA LEU A 156 16.94 -0.15 -8.44
C LEU A 156 17.23 -0.25 -6.94
N LEU A 157 16.20 -0.53 -6.13
CA LEU A 157 16.33 -0.70 -4.69
C LEU A 157 17.07 -1.99 -4.34
N GLU A 158 16.77 -3.10 -5.01
CA GLU A 158 17.50 -4.36 -4.85
C GLU A 158 19.00 -4.17 -5.18
N ARG A 159 19.31 -3.51 -6.30
CA ARG A 159 20.70 -3.19 -6.69
C ARG A 159 21.41 -2.27 -5.70
N ARG A 160 20.70 -1.32 -5.08
CA ARG A 160 21.26 -0.47 -4.02
C ARG A 160 21.48 -1.23 -2.73
N GLY A 161 20.60 -2.18 -2.40
CA GLY A 161 20.79 -3.10 -1.26
C GLY A 161 22.06 -3.94 -1.43
N GLU A 162 22.30 -4.44 -2.64
CA GLU A 162 23.53 -5.19 -2.97
C GLU A 162 24.80 -4.31 -2.89
N SER A 163 24.73 -3.04 -3.32
CA SER A 163 25.85 -2.08 -3.16
C SER A 163 26.09 -1.62 -1.71
N GLY A 164 25.06 -1.66 -0.85
CA GLY A 164 25.15 -1.27 0.56
C GLY A 164 25.70 -2.36 1.49
N GLY A 165 25.60 -3.63 1.09
CA GLY A 165 26.17 -4.79 1.81
C GLY A 165 27.65 -5.10 1.47
N GLY A 166 28.25 -4.35 0.55
CA GLY A 166 29.58 -4.59 -0.01
C GLY A 166 30.78 -4.13 0.84
N LYS A 167 30.72 -4.23 2.18
CA LYS A 167 31.90 -4.00 3.06
C LYS A 167 32.07 -5.09 4.13
N THR A 168 31.86 -6.37 3.79
CA THR A 168 32.47 -7.50 4.51
C THR A 168 32.55 -8.74 3.61
N ALA A 169 33.26 -8.63 2.50
CA ALA A 169 33.75 -9.80 1.79
C ALA A 169 35.20 -9.54 1.36
N ALA A 170 36.13 -9.62 2.31
CA ALA A 170 37.53 -9.79 1.98
C ALA A 170 37.75 -11.24 1.52
N PRO A 171 38.41 -11.48 0.37
CA PRO A 171 38.67 -12.82 -0.12
C PRO A 171 39.87 -13.42 0.61
N ALA A 172 39.70 -14.59 1.23
CA ALA A 172 40.80 -15.31 1.86
C ALA A 172 40.87 -16.77 1.38
N LYS A 173 41.62 -16.92 0.28
CA LYS A 173 42.64 -17.96 0.02
C LYS A 173 42.21 -19.43 0.03
N GLY A 174 42.47 -20.07 -1.11
CA GLY A 174 42.39 -21.51 -1.30
C GLY A 174 43.30 -22.34 -0.38
N GLY A 175 42.89 -23.59 -0.19
CA GLY A 175 43.61 -24.56 0.61
C GLY A 175 43.16 -25.99 0.31
N LYS A 176 43.80 -26.59 -0.71
CA LYS A 176 44.08 -28.02 -0.91
C LYS A 176 42.97 -29.06 -0.73
N ARG A 177 42.66 -29.70 -1.87
CA ARG A 177 42.30 -31.12 -2.04
C ARG A 177 42.98 -32.03 -0.99
N ARG A 178 42.19 -32.91 -0.36
CA ARG A 178 42.62 -34.28 -0.04
C ARG A 178 41.50 -35.25 -0.37
N LYS A 179 41.79 -36.09 -1.37
CA LYS A 179 41.05 -37.30 -1.75
C LYS A 179 41.11 -38.32 -0.60
N LYS A 180 40.07 -39.14 -0.47
CA LYS A 180 40.24 -40.55 -0.10
C LYS A 180 40.63 -41.32 -1.34
#